data_AF-A0A520BTQ5-F1
#
_entry.id   AF-A0A520BTQ5-F1
#
_cell.length_a   1.000
_cell.length_b   1.000
_cell.length_c   1.000
_cell.angle_alpha   90.00
_cell.angle_beta   90.00
_cell.angle_gamma   90.00
#
_symmetry.space_group_name_H-M   'P 1'
#
loop_
_entity.id
_entity.type
_entity.pdbx_description
1 polymer ?
#
loop_
_entity_poly.entity_id
_entity_poly.type
_entity_poly.pdbx_seq_one_letter_code
_entity_poly.pdbx_strand_id
1 'polypeptide(L)'
;RSFVIYSLKNYKGKFSTPNVLAGVKPIFENFAEEIITEGLESGELAERRFLSKRYKDALWIQFAFILNFWIHDDSDGFEKTDEAIEKGINVTFDLFQHSPIDNLFEYGKFLSRNGKFKESMGL
;
A
#
# COMPACT_ATOMS: atom_id res chain seq x y z
N ARG A 1 7.10 18.35 12.05
CA ARG A 1 7.57 17.09 12.69
C ARG A 1 7.16 16.99 14.16
N SER A 2 7.51 17.93 15.03
CA SER A 2 7.27 17.84 16.47
C SER A 2 5.81 17.63 16.89
N PHE A 3 4.85 18.27 16.21
CA PHE A 3 3.42 18.04 16.46
C PHE A 3 2.99 16.60 16.16
N VAL A 4 3.45 16.04 15.04
CA VAL A 4 3.14 14.65 14.65
C VAL A 4 3.77 13.67 15.65
N ILE A 5 5.03 13.88 16.04
CA ILE A 5 5.70 13.07 17.07
C ILE A 5 4.92 13.10 18.38
N TYR A 6 4.53 14.30 18.84
CA TYR A 6 3.73 14.47 20.06
C TYR A 6 2.40 13.71 19.98
N SER A 7 1.68 13.88 18.86
CA SER A 7 0.40 13.24 18.59
C SER A 7 0.49 11.71 18.52
N LEU A 8 1.62 11.16 18.05
CA LEU A 8 1.83 9.72 17.90
C LEU A 8 2.54 9.06 19.09
N LYS A 9 3.05 9.84 20.05
CA LYS A 9 3.90 9.38 21.16
C LYS A 9 3.36 8.17 21.95
N ASN A 10 2.03 8.07 22.10
CA ASN A 10 1.37 7.03 22.90
C ASN A 10 0.80 5.88 22.05
N TYR A 11 1.00 5.90 20.74
CA TYR A 11 0.48 4.87 19.86
C TYR A 11 1.38 3.63 19.89
N LYS A 12 0.84 2.49 20.35
CA LYS A 12 1.55 1.20 20.46
C LYS A 12 1.11 0.16 19.43
N GLY A 13 0.09 0.47 18.62
CA GLY A 13 -0.43 -0.47 17.63
C GLY A 13 0.55 -0.63 16.47
N LYS A 14 0.90 -1.87 16.10
CA LYS A 14 1.77 -2.11 14.94
C LYS A 14 1.01 -2.20 13.61
N PHE A 15 -0.30 -2.43 13.66
CA PHE A 15 -1.09 -2.83 12.49
C PHE A 15 -2.41 -2.06 12.28
N SER A 16 -2.76 -1.10 13.14
CA SER A 16 -3.94 -0.26 12.95
C SER A 16 -3.55 1.19 12.63
N THR A 17 -4.54 1.99 12.24
CA THR A 17 -4.37 3.44 12.14
C THR A 17 -4.42 4.04 13.55
N PRO A 18 -3.44 4.85 13.96
CA PRO A 18 -3.52 5.61 15.20
C PRO A 18 -4.83 6.41 15.27
N ASN A 19 -5.50 6.43 16.42
CA ASN A 19 -6.76 7.18 16.59
C ASN A 19 -6.61 8.66 16.21
N VAL A 20 -5.43 9.25 16.42
CA VAL A 20 -5.15 10.64 16.03
C VAL A 20 -5.17 10.87 14.51
N LEU A 21 -5.01 9.80 13.72
CA LEU A 21 -5.10 9.82 12.27
C LEU A 21 -6.47 9.35 11.76
N ALA A 22 -7.43 9.03 12.64
CA ALA A 22 -8.74 8.54 12.22
C ALA A 22 -9.49 9.53 11.32
N GLY A 23 -9.32 10.84 11.54
CA GLY A 23 -9.86 11.87 10.65
C GLY A 23 -9.05 12.08 9.37
N VAL A 24 -7.75 11.75 9.38
CA VAL A 24 -6.86 11.90 8.22
C VAL A 24 -7.14 10.82 7.19
N LYS A 25 -7.38 9.58 7.64
CA LYS A 25 -7.62 8.43 6.77
C LYS A 25 -8.69 8.66 5.69
N PRO A 26 -9.94 9.05 6.01
CA PRO A 26 -10.97 9.24 4.99
C PRO A 26 -10.65 10.40 4.04
N ILE A 27 -9.98 11.47 4.52
CA ILE A 27 -9.57 12.59 3.66
C ILE A 27 -8.52 12.11 2.65
N PHE A 28 -7.53 11.35 3.12
CA PHE A 28 -6.49 10.79 2.26
C PHE A 28 -7.06 9.78 1.27
N GLU A 29 -7.92 8.87 1.72
CA GLU A 29 -8.51 7.85 0.84
C GLU A 29 -9.40 8.46 -0.24
N ASN A 30 -10.15 9.53 0.06
CA ASN A 30 -10.94 10.26 -0.95
C ASN A 30 -10.02 10.90 -1.99
N PHE A 31 -8.98 11.61 -1.56
CA PHE A 31 -7.98 12.19 -2.45
C PHE A 31 -7.29 11.12 -3.33
N ALA A 32 -6.91 9.99 -2.72
CA ALA A 32 -6.31 8.87 -3.42
C ALA A 32 -7.28 8.26 -4.45
N GLU A 33 -8.57 8.16 -4.13
CA GLU A 33 -9.59 7.60 -5.01
C GLU A 33 -9.81 8.47 -6.25
N GLU A 34 -9.73 9.79 -6.13
CA GLU A 34 -9.75 10.73 -7.27
C GLU A 34 -8.58 10.45 -8.23
N ILE A 35 -7.34 10.42 -7.71
CA ILE A 35 -6.14 10.16 -8.52
C ILE A 35 -6.14 8.75 -9.13
N ILE A 36 -6.56 7.74 -8.36
CA ILE A 36 -6.66 6.36 -8.87
C ILE A 36 -7.69 6.29 -10.00
N THR A 37 -8.80 7.00 -9.89
CA THR A 37 -9.84 7.02 -10.93
C THR A 37 -9.27 7.61 -12.23
N GLU A 38 -8.59 8.76 -12.16
CA GLU A 38 -7.93 9.36 -13.31
C GLU A 38 -6.91 8.39 -13.95
N GLY A 39 -6.10 7.73 -13.13
CA GLY A 39 -5.10 6.76 -13.59
C GLY A 39 -5.71 5.50 -14.22
N LEU A 40 -6.88 5.05 -13.76
CA LEU A 40 -7.61 3.94 -14.37
C LEU A 40 -8.26 4.36 -15.70
N GLU A 41 -8.83 5.56 -15.76
CA GLU A 41 -9.47 6.11 -16.96
C GLU A 41 -8.45 6.41 -18.07
N SER A 42 -7.26 6.88 -17.72
CA SER A 42 -6.15 7.12 -18.66
C SER A 42 -5.47 5.82 -19.12
N GLY A 43 -5.67 4.72 -18.39
CA GLY A 43 -4.98 3.45 -18.61
C GLY A 43 -3.56 3.41 -18.04
N GLU A 44 -3.14 4.42 -17.29
CA GLU A 44 -1.86 4.42 -16.57
C GLU A 44 -1.82 3.38 -15.45
N LEU A 45 -2.96 3.07 -14.82
CA LEU A 45 -3.12 2.03 -13.81
C LEU A 45 -3.89 0.84 -14.38
N ALA A 46 -3.47 -0.38 -14.03
CA ALA A 46 -4.16 -1.57 -14.46
C ALA A 46 -5.50 -1.75 -13.73
N GLU A 47 -6.60 -1.86 -14.47
CA GLU A 47 -7.90 -2.23 -13.93
C GLU A 47 -7.94 -3.73 -13.64
N ARG A 48 -8.13 -4.07 -12.36
CA ARG A 48 -8.15 -5.45 -11.87
C ARG A 48 -9.42 -5.67 -11.08
N ARG A 49 -10.22 -6.62 -11.54
CA ARG A 49 -11.47 -7.01 -10.89
C ARG A 49 -11.21 -7.32 -9.41
N PHE A 50 -11.90 -6.61 -8.52
CA PHE A 50 -11.79 -6.65 -7.05
C PHE A 50 -10.54 -6.02 -6.43
N LEU A 51 -9.39 -5.95 -7.12
CA LEU A 51 -8.15 -5.39 -6.56
C LEU A 51 -8.06 -3.87 -6.71
N SER A 52 -8.53 -3.28 -7.81
CA SER A 52 -8.45 -1.82 -8.00
C SER A 52 -9.17 -1.04 -6.89
N LYS A 53 -10.24 -1.60 -6.31
CA LYS A 53 -10.95 -1.03 -5.15
C LYS A 53 -10.09 -0.94 -3.88
N ARG A 54 -8.98 -1.68 -3.82
CA ARG A 54 -8.04 -1.74 -2.69
C ARG A 54 -6.78 -0.92 -2.93
N TYR A 55 -6.63 -0.28 -4.10
CA TYR A 55 -5.46 0.59 -4.37
C TYR A 55 -5.37 1.73 -3.35
N LYS A 56 -6.51 2.33 -2.96
CA LYS A 56 -6.54 3.36 -1.91
C LYS A 56 -6.09 2.86 -0.54
N ASP A 57 -6.43 1.61 -0.19
CA ASP A 57 -5.96 0.98 1.04
C ASP A 57 -4.44 0.77 1.02
N ALA A 58 -3.89 0.38 -0.14
CA ALA A 58 -2.44 0.22 -0.31
C ALA A 58 -1.70 1.56 -0.22
N LEU A 59 -2.24 2.63 -0.82
CA LEU A 59 -1.71 3.98 -0.67
C LEU A 59 -1.78 4.47 0.78
N TRP A 60 -2.83 4.13 1.52
CA TRP A 60 -2.93 4.44 2.94
C TRP A 60 -1.84 3.72 3.76
N ILE A 61 -1.57 2.44 3.46
CA ILE A 61 -0.48 1.69 4.09
C ILE A 61 0.87 2.34 3.78
N GLN A 62 1.12 2.73 2.53
CA GLN A 62 2.35 3.42 2.13
C GLN A 62 2.51 4.76 2.86
N PHE A 63 1.44 5.56 2.95
CA PHE A 63 1.43 6.80 3.71
C PHE A 63 1.77 6.57 5.19
N ALA A 64 1.13 5.59 5.83
CA ALA A 64 1.39 5.25 7.22
C ALA A 64 2.84 4.78 7.44
N PHE A 65 3.39 3.99 6.50
CA PHE A 65 4.79 3.57 6.51
C PHE A 65 5.73 4.78 6.43
N ILE A 66 5.56 5.67 5.45
CA ILE A 66 6.40 6.86 5.27
C ILE A 66 6.30 7.79 6.48
N LEU A 67 5.08 8.02 7.00
CA LEU A 67 4.88 8.84 8.19
C LEU A 67 5.63 8.26 9.40
N ASN A 68 5.56 6.94 9.60
CA ASN A 68 6.27 6.26 10.66
C ASN A 68 7.80 6.29 10.43
N PHE A 69 8.26 6.15 9.20
CA PHE A 69 9.68 6.24 8.86
C PHE A 69 10.21 7.65 9.18
N TRP A 70 9.53 8.69 8.71
CA TRP A 70 9.91 10.09 8.87
C TRP A 70 10.02 10.55 10.34
N ILE A 71 9.13 10.05 11.22
CA ILE A 71 9.22 10.39 12.66
C ILE A 71 10.43 9.74 13.36
N HIS A 72 11.04 8.71 12.76
CA HIS A 72 12.23 8.02 13.27
C HIS A 72 13.50 8.32 12.46
N ASP A 73 13.38 9.09 11.38
CA ASP A 73 14.52 9.46 10.55
C ASP A 73 15.27 10.63 11.19
N ASP A 74 16.50 10.38 11.62
CA ASP A 74 17.40 11.38 12.21
C ASP A 74 18.61 11.67 11.29
N SER A 75 18.51 11.33 9.99
CA SER A 75 19.49 11.74 8.98
C SER A 75 19.43 13.24 8.69
N ASP A 76 20.51 13.79 8.13
CA ASP A 76 20.59 15.21 7.81
C ASP A 76 19.52 15.59 6.79
N GLY A 77 18.65 16.53 7.18
CA GLY A 77 17.54 16.96 6.34
C GLY A 77 16.48 15.89 6.06
N PHE A 78 16.51 14.73 6.75
CA PHE A 78 15.62 13.59 6.51
C PHE A 78 15.82 12.90 5.14
N GLU A 79 17.05 12.90 4.62
CA GLU A 79 17.41 12.31 3.32
C GLU A 79 16.98 10.83 3.17
N LYS A 80 16.93 10.06 4.27
CA LYS A 80 16.49 8.66 4.21
C LYS A 80 14.99 8.55 3.99
N THR A 81 14.21 9.52 4.47
CA THR A 81 12.78 9.61 4.19
C THR A 81 12.56 9.87 2.71
N ASP A 82 13.36 10.76 2.10
CA ASP A 82 13.31 11.01 0.65
C ASP A 82 13.64 9.74 -0.14
N GLU A 83 14.69 9.02 0.25
CA GLU A 83 15.03 7.73 -0.36
C GLU A 83 13.90 6.69 -0.18
N ALA A 84 13.25 6.63 1.00
CA ALA A 84 12.13 5.74 1.26
C ALA A 84 10.90 6.08 0.40
N ILE A 85 10.64 7.37 0.16
CA ILE A 85 9.59 7.85 -0.74
C ILE A 85 9.91 7.43 -2.18
N GLU A 86 11.11 7.69 -2.67
CA GLU A 86 11.53 7.36 -4.04
C GLU A 86 11.40 5.85 -4.31
N LYS A 87 11.98 5.02 -3.44
CA LYS A 87 11.89 3.56 -3.59
C LYS A 87 10.45 3.06 -3.44
N GLY A 88 9.70 3.57 -2.47
CA GLY A 88 8.33 3.15 -2.20
C GLY A 88 7.37 3.50 -3.34
N ILE A 89 7.53 4.67 -3.95
CA ILE A 89 6.75 5.10 -5.10
C ILE A 89 7.02 4.19 -6.31
N ASN A 90 8.29 3.92 -6.62
CA ASN A 90 8.65 3.02 -7.72
C ASN A 90 8.01 1.63 -7.55
N VAL A 91 8.09 1.05 -6.35
CA VAL A 91 7.44 -0.25 -6.06
C VAL A 91 5.92 -0.18 -6.22
N THR A 92 5.29 0.92 -5.77
CA THR A 92 3.83 1.09 -5.88
C THR A 92 3.40 1.18 -7.33
N PHE A 93 4.10 1.97 -8.15
CA PHE A 93 3.84 2.07 -9.59
C PHE A 93 4.07 0.72 -10.28
N ASP A 94 5.16 0.02 -10.01
CA ASP A 94 5.40 -1.30 -10.59
C ASP A 94 4.25 -2.28 -10.30
N LEU A 95 3.72 -2.25 -9.08
CA LEU A 95 2.58 -3.09 -8.70
C LEU A 95 1.26 -2.66 -9.36
N PHE A 96 1.05 -1.36 -9.57
CA PHE A 96 -0.21 -0.84 -10.11
C PHE A 96 -0.24 -0.85 -11.65
N GLN A 97 0.88 -0.59 -12.31
CA GLN A 97 0.99 -0.51 -13.77
C GLN A 97 1.34 -1.87 -14.39
N HIS A 98 2.26 -2.61 -13.77
CA HIS A 98 2.82 -3.81 -14.39
C HIS A 98 2.11 -5.09 -13.93
N SER A 99 2.37 -6.17 -14.67
CA SER A 99 1.87 -7.52 -14.43
C SER A 99 2.42 -8.30 -13.21
N PRO A 100 3.33 -7.83 -12.30
CA PRO A 100 3.83 -8.67 -11.21
C PRO A 100 2.74 -9.31 -10.35
N ILE A 101 1.69 -8.55 -10.01
CA ILE A 101 0.56 -9.08 -9.26
C ILE A 101 -0.22 -10.11 -10.10
N ASP A 102 -0.41 -9.83 -11.38
CA ASP A 102 -1.13 -10.72 -12.29
C ASP A 102 -0.36 -12.04 -12.48
N ASN A 103 0.96 -11.96 -12.69
CA ASN A 103 1.88 -13.10 -12.78
C ASN A 103 1.87 -13.94 -11.49
N LEU A 104 1.89 -13.31 -10.30
CA LEU A 104 1.78 -14.02 -9.03
C LEU A 104 0.43 -14.74 -8.91
N PHE A 105 -0.66 -14.11 -9.38
CA PHE A 105 -1.98 -14.72 -9.38
C PHE A 105 -2.10 -15.89 -10.37
N GLU A 106 -1.53 -15.75 -11.56
CA GLU A 106 -1.44 -16.83 -12.56
C GLU A 106 -0.61 -18.00 -12.05
N TYR A 107 0.53 -17.72 -11.42
CA TYR A 107 1.34 -18.74 -10.78
C TYR A 107 0.59 -19.43 -9.64
N GLY A 108 -0.14 -18.69 -8.80
CA GLY A 108 -1.02 -19.25 -7.78
C GLY A 108 -2.11 -20.16 -8.35
N LYS A 109 -2.74 -19.77 -9.46
CA LYS A 109 -3.70 -20.63 -10.20
C LYS A 109 -3.01 -21.89 -10.72
N PHE A 110 -1.81 -21.78 -11.27
CA PHE A 110 -1.01 -22.92 -11.73
C PHE A 110 -0.72 -23.89 -10.58
N LEU A 111 -0.24 -23.40 -9.43
CA LEU A 111 0.02 -24.19 -8.25
C LEU A 111 -1.25 -24.84 -7.69
N SER A 112 -2.40 -24.16 -7.71
CA SER A 112 -3.67 -24.74 -7.27
C SER A 112 -4.16 -25.87 -8.18
N ARG A 113 -3.95 -25.76 -9.50
CA ARG A 113 -4.32 -26.78 -10.49
C ARG A 113 -3.41 -28.00 -10.47
N ASN A 114 -2.11 -27.80 -10.22
CA ASN A 114 -1.09 -28.84 -10.32
C ASN A 114 -0.58 -29.34 -8.96
N GLY A 115 -0.87 -28.62 -7.88
CA GLY A 115 -0.63 -29.06 -6.53
C GLY A 115 -1.62 -30.17 -6.16
N LYS A 116 -1.14 -31.23 -5.51
CA LYS A 116 -1.92 -32.40 -5.04
C LYS A 116 -2.99 -32.07 -3.97
N PHE A 117 -3.49 -30.84 -3.89
CA PHE A 117 -4.52 -30.42 -2.93
C PHE A 117 -5.86 -31.13 -3.16
N LYS A 118 -6.15 -31.57 -4.39
CA LYS A 118 -7.40 -32.28 -4.71
C LYS A 118 -7.38 -33.78 -4.34
N GLU A 119 -6.21 -34.44 -4.37
CA GLU A 119 -6.09 -35.86 -3.98
C GLU A 119 -6.19 -36.08 -2.46
N SER A 120 -5.91 -35.07 -1.64
CA SER A 120 -5.93 -35.17 -0.17
C SER A 120 -7.31 -35.01 0.47
N MET A 121 -8.36 -34.64 -0.28
CA MET A 121 -9.70 -34.39 0.27
C MET A 121 -10.79 -35.38 -0.15
N GLY A 122 -10.45 -36.47 -0.84
CA GLY A 122 -11.40 -37.58 -1.06
C GLY A 122 -12.74 -37.16 -1.68
N LEU A 123 -12.69 -36.36 -2.74
CA LEU A 123 -13.78 -36.18 -3.71
C LEU A 123 -13.33 -36.64 -5.08
#